data_AF-A0A256G3F3-F1
#
_entry.id   AF-A0A256G3F3-F1
#
_cell.length_a   1.000
_cell.length_b   1.000
_cell.length_c   1.000
_cell.angle_alpha   90.00
_cell.angle_beta   90.00
_cell.angle_gamma   90.00
#
_symmetry.space_group_name_H-M   'P 1'
#
loop_
_entity.id
_entity.type
_entity.pdbx_description
1 polymer ?
#
loop_
_entity_poly.entity_id
_entity_poly.type
_entity_poly.pdbx_seq_one_letter_code
_entity_poly.pdbx_strand_id
1 'polypeptide(L)'
;MSVSGEGVLAAESVDAWLEAVDSIDSVPVKVEWEFPLKTITWTGFMHVESMEVGATNGQRATNNVSLQSDGVMVRTSTPVTP
;
A
#
# COMPACT_ATOMS: atom_id res chain seq x y z
N MET A 1 -1.55 9.96 7.98
CA MET A 1 -0.73 8.75 8.21
C MET A 1 0.12 8.54 6.98
N SER A 2 1.42 8.29 7.12
CA SER A 2 2.34 8.02 6.00
C SER A 2 2.72 6.54 5.99
N VAL A 3 2.81 5.94 4.81
CA VAL A 3 3.28 4.56 4.61
C VAL A 3 4.19 4.53 3.40
N SER A 4 5.30 3.80 3.50
CA SER A 4 6.15 3.46 2.36
C SER A 4 6.24 1.95 2.20
N GLY A 5 6.45 1.52 0.96
CA GLY A 5 6.58 0.09 0.61
C GLY A 5 7.53 -0.12 -0.56
N GLU A 6 8.22 -1.25 -0.52
CA GLU A 6 9.09 -1.72 -1.60
C GLU A 6 8.74 -3.19 -1.88
N GLY A 7 8.67 -3.56 -3.15
CA GLY A 7 8.37 -4.93 -3.52
C GLY A 7 8.52 -5.23 -5.00
N VAL A 8 8.17 -6.46 -5.38
CA VAL A 8 8.06 -6.86 -6.78
C VAL A 8 6.73 -6.36 -7.34
N LEU A 9 6.76 -5.71 -8.50
CA LEU A 9 5.55 -5.32 -9.22
C LEU A 9 4.92 -6.56 -9.85
N ALA A 10 3.78 -6.99 -9.32
CA ALA A 10 2.99 -8.07 -9.87
C ALA A 10 2.24 -7.58 -11.12
N ALA A 11 2.20 -8.40 -12.18
CA ALA A 11 1.64 -8.01 -13.46
C ALA A 11 0.13 -7.70 -13.36
N GLU A 12 -0.58 -8.46 -12.53
CA GLU A 12 -2.01 -8.29 -12.25
C GLU A 12 -2.34 -6.98 -11.51
N SER A 13 -1.34 -6.35 -10.89
CA SER A 13 -1.53 -5.14 -10.09
C SER A 13 -1.09 -3.87 -10.83
N VAL A 14 -0.60 -3.98 -12.07
CA VAL A 14 -0.02 -2.84 -12.81
C VAL A 14 -1.07 -1.74 -13.01
N ASP A 15 -2.24 -2.09 -13.55
CA ASP A 15 -3.28 -1.09 -13.84
C ASP A 15 -3.76 -0.40 -12.57
N ALA A 16 -3.95 -1.15 -11.47
CA ALA A 16 -4.38 -0.59 -10.20
C ALA A 16 -3.36 0.41 -9.62
N TRP A 17 -2.06 0.15 -9.79
CA TRP A 17 -1.01 1.09 -9.36
C TRP A 17 -0.95 2.33 -10.25
N LEU A 18 -1.04 2.16 -11.57
CA LEU A 18 -1.04 3.27 -12.52
C LEU A 18 -2.27 4.18 -12.33
N GLU A 19 -3.45 3.59 -12.17
CA GLU A 19 -4.66 4.34 -11.84
C GLU A 19 -4.53 5.10 -10.51
N ALA A 20 -3.90 4.50 -9.49
CA ALA A 20 -3.73 5.14 -8.20
C ALA A 20 -2.72 6.30 -8.20
N VAL A 21 -1.63 6.21 -8.97
CA VAL A 21 -0.62 7.28 -9.05
C VAL A 21 -1.05 8.43 -9.98
N ASP A 22 -1.82 8.14 -11.02
CA ASP A 22 -2.34 9.15 -11.95
C ASP A 22 -3.59 9.87 -11.40
N SER A 23 -4.27 9.28 -10.41
CA SER A 23 -5.45 9.86 -9.76
C SER A 23 -5.08 11.06 -8.91
N ILE A 24 -5.85 12.15 -9.01
CA ILE A 24 -5.82 13.27 -8.06
C ILE A 24 -6.60 12.98 -6.78
N ASP A 25 -7.53 12.04 -6.85
CA ASP A 25 -8.36 11.62 -5.73
C ASP A 25 -7.65 10.52 -4.93
N SER A 26 -7.90 10.48 -3.62
CA SER A 26 -7.38 9.42 -2.77
C SER A 26 -8.05 8.08 -3.03
N VAL A 27 -7.27 7.01 -2.98
CA VAL A 27 -7.70 5.63 -3.23
C VAL A 27 -7.93 4.86 -1.92
N PRO A 28 -8.87 3.91 -1.88
CA PRO A 28 -9.10 3.10 -0.69
C PRO A 28 -7.90 2.19 -0.42
N VAL A 29 -7.36 2.23 0.80
CA VAL A 29 -6.19 1.45 1.22
C VAL A 29 -6.47 0.72 2.54
N LYS A 30 -5.91 -0.49 2.62
CA LYS A 30 -5.83 -1.27 3.86
C LYS A 30 -4.37 -1.48 4.23
N VAL A 31 -3.99 -1.10 5.45
CA VAL A 31 -2.66 -1.32 6.02
C VAL A 31 -2.78 -2.34 7.14
N GLU A 32 -1.98 -3.38 7.11
CA GLU A 32 -2.00 -4.44 8.11
C GLU A 32 -0.64 -4.56 8.79
N TRP A 33 -0.65 -4.51 10.11
CA TRP A 33 0.50 -4.88 10.95
C TRP A 33 0.19 -6.20 11.62
N GLU A 34 0.94 -7.22 11.22
CA GLU A 34 0.82 -8.57 11.77
C GLU A 34 1.81 -8.74 12.93
N PHE A 35 1.28 -9.09 14.09
CA PHE A 35 2.04 -9.52 15.25
C PHE A 35 1.65 -10.96 15.60
N PRO A 36 2.50 -11.72 16.31
CA PRO A 36 2.19 -13.10 16.68
C PRO A 36 0.87 -13.28 17.45
N LEU A 37 0.42 -12.26 18.18
CA LEU A 37 -0.78 -12.32 19.03
C LEU A 37 -1.94 -11.45 18.58
N LYS A 38 -1.77 -10.66 17.52
CA LYS A 38 -2.82 -9.76 17.01
C LYS A 38 -2.48 -9.23 15.63
N THR A 39 -3.53 -8.88 14.88
CA THR A 39 -3.41 -8.06 13.67
C THR A 39 -4.01 -6.70 13.96
N ILE A 40 -3.30 -5.64 13.60
CA ILE A 40 -3.82 -4.28 13.62
C ILE A 40 -4.06 -3.87 12.17
N THR A 41 -5.30 -3.53 11.85
CA THR A 41 -5.70 -3.11 10.51
C THR A 41 -6.09 -1.64 10.55
N TRP A 42 -5.61 -0.88 9.56
CA TRP A 42 -6.11 0.45 9.26
C TRP A 42 -6.79 0.43 7.90
N THR A 43 -7.98 1.03 7.81
CA THR A 43 -8.70 1.23 6.56
C THR A 43 -9.06 2.69 6.40
N GLY A 44 -8.85 3.23 5.20
CA GLY A 44 -9.19 4.60 4.86
C GLY A 44 -8.76 4.92 3.44
N PHE A 45 -8.61 6.21 3.15
CA PHE A 45 -8.18 6.69 1.84
C PHE A 45 -6.77 7.27 1.93
N MET A 46 -5.97 7.03 0.88
CA MET A 46 -4.63 7.54 0.75
C MET A 46 -4.33 7.97 -0.68
N HIS A 47 -3.51 8.98 -0.82
CA HIS A 47 -2.94 9.40 -2.09
C HIS A 47 -1.53 8.82 -2.25
N VAL A 48 -1.15 8.47 -3.48
CA VAL A 48 0.22 8.04 -3.79
C VAL A 48 1.08 9.29 -3.98
N GLU A 49 2.01 9.55 -3.07
CA GLU A 49 2.90 10.71 -3.16
C GLU A 49 4.02 10.48 -4.18
N SER A 50 4.52 9.24 -4.26
CA SER A 50 5.50 8.84 -5.26
C SER A 50 5.41 7.36 -5.58
N MET A 51 5.76 7.04 -6.82
CA MET A 51 5.93 5.67 -7.32
C MET A 51 7.16 5.63 -8.22
N GLU A 52 8.10 4.75 -7.91
CA GLU A 52 9.32 4.51 -8.68
C GLU A 52 9.39 3.04 -9.09
N VAL A 53 9.38 2.79 -10.40
CA VAL A 53 9.45 1.44 -10.96
C VAL A 53 10.87 1.16 -11.42
N GLY A 54 11.49 0.14 -10.84
CA GLY A 54 12.79 -0.39 -11.25
C GLY A 54 12.63 -1.59 -12.17
N ALA A 55 13.28 -1.60 -13.32
CA ALA A 55 13.26 -2.74 -14.24
C ALA A 55 14.64 -2.96 -14.86
N THR A 56 15.37 -3.94 -14.34
CA THR A 56 16.65 -4.38 -14.91
C THR A 56 16.43 -5.57 -15.85
N ASN A 57 17.11 -5.58 -17.00
CA ASN A 57 16.96 -6.63 -18.01
C ASN A 57 17.20 -8.03 -17.40
N GLY A 58 16.25 -8.95 -17.61
CA GLY A 58 16.30 -10.31 -17.08
C GLY A 58 15.92 -10.47 -15.60
N GLN A 59 15.51 -9.38 -14.93
CA GLN A 59 15.07 -9.41 -13.53
C GLN A 59 13.58 -9.04 -13.41
N ARG A 60 12.98 -9.33 -12.25
CA ARG A 60 11.61 -8.91 -11.93
C ARG A 60 11.57 -7.39 -11.76
N ALA A 61 10.51 -6.75 -12.23
CA ALA A 61 10.27 -5.34 -11.95
C ALA A 61 10.01 -5.14 -10.45
N THR A 62 10.57 -4.08 -9.89
CA THR A 62 10.33 -3.63 -8.53
C THR A 62 9.48 -2.37 -8.53
N ASN A 63 8.76 -2.13 -7.44
CA ASN A 63 7.97 -0.93 -7.23
C ASN A 63 8.24 -0.38 -5.83
N ASN A 64 8.67 0.88 -5.78
CA ASN A 64 8.87 1.64 -4.56
C ASN A 64 7.79 2.72 -4.49
N VAL A 65 7.01 2.73 -3.42
CA VAL A 65 5.88 3.63 -3.27
C VAL A 65 5.90 4.36 -1.94
N SER A 66 5.43 5.59 -1.95
CA SER A 66 5.07 6.34 -0.74
C SER A 66 3.62 6.82 -0.85
N LEU A 67 2.88 6.67 0.24
CA LEU A 67 1.48 7.02 0.32
C LEU A 67 1.23 7.86 1.57
N GLN A 68 0.33 8.84 1.42
CA GLN A 68 -0.09 9.71 2.50
C GLN A 68 -1.61 9.75 2.56
N SER A 69 -2.15 9.56 3.76
CA SER A 69 -3.57 9.75 4.02
C SER A 69 -3.89 11.24 4.15
N ASP A 70 -4.94 11.66 3.46
CA ASP A 70 -5.58 12.98 3.51
C ASP A 70 -6.79 13.01 4.47
N GLY A 71 -7.09 11.89 5.12
CA GLY A 71 -8.28 11.71 5.96
C GLY A 71 -8.07 10.80 7.17
N VAL A 72 -9.18 10.39 7.77
CA VAL A 72 -9.16 9.51 8.95
C VAL A 72 -8.90 8.07 8.51
N MET A 73 -7.88 7.45 9.09
CA MET A 73 -7.64 6.01 9.00
C MET A 73 -8.28 5.31 10.20
N VAL A 74 -9.28 4.48 9.94
CA VAL A 74 -9.99 3.72 10.99
C VAL A 74 -9.16 2.53 11.40
N ARG A 75 -8.77 2.47 12.67
CA ARG A 75 -7.98 1.37 13.24
C ARG A 75 -8.87 0.32 13.90
N THR A 76 -8.63 -0.95 13.58
CA THR A 76 -9.18 -2.10 14.30
C THR A 76 -8.03 -2.99 14.80
N SER A 77 -8.25 -3.69 15.91
CA SER A 77 -7.27 -4.62 16.48
C SER A 77 -7.95 -5.96 16.74
N THR A 78 -7.51 -6.99 16.03
CA THR A 78 -8.05 -8.35 16.13
C THR A 78 -7.03 -9.21 16.88
N PRO A 79 -7.34 -9.72 18.09
CA PRO A 79 -6.49 -10.68 18.77
C PRO A 79 -6.50 -12.03 18.05
N VAL A 80 -5.41 -12.79 18.13
CA VAL A 80 -5.45 -14.21 17.75
C VAL A 80 -6.29 -14.97 18.78
N THR A 81 -7.31 -15.69 18.34
CA THR A 81 -8.09 -16.57 19.23
C THR A 81 -7.21 -17.76 19.62
N PRO A 82 -7.16 -18.15 20.92
CA PRO A 82 -6.47 -19.36 21.36
C PRO A 82 -6.99 -20.65 20.70
#